data_AF-A0A915JUS3-F1
#
_entry.id   AF-A0A915JUS3-F1
#
_cell.length_a   1.000
_cell.length_b   1.000
_cell.length_c   1.000
_cell.angle_alpha   90.00
_cell.angle_beta   90.00
_cell.angle_gamma   90.00
#
_symmetry.space_group_name_H-M   'P 1'
#
loop_
_entity.id
_entity.type
_entity.pdbx_description
1 polymer ?
#
loop_
_entity_poly.entity_id
_entity_poly.type
_entity_poly.pdbx_seq_one_letter_code
_entity_poly.pdbx_strand_id
1 'polypeptide(L)'
;MFDAQALIVADNALFFAPPIFFLACCPDNQWGPECQPCPGDADRPCFGRGKCDGEGTRKGTGKCKCDKGYQGNLCRKCSTNYFASLQNETHITCDNFKYY
;
A
#
# COMPACT_ATOMS: atom_id res chain seq x y z
N MET A 1 -4.26 13.96 26.22
CA MET A 1 -3.45 13.50 25.05
C MET A 1 -3.41 12.00 25.15
N PHE A 2 -4.01 11.34 24.15
CA PHE A 2 -4.42 9.91 24.15
C PHE A 2 -5.33 9.51 25.32
N ASP A 3 -6.59 9.95 25.26
CA ASP A 3 -7.65 9.36 26.10
C ASP A 3 -8.20 8.12 25.39
N ALA A 4 -7.77 6.97 25.89
CA ALA A 4 -8.39 5.68 25.65
C ALA A 4 -9.51 5.50 26.67
N GLN A 5 -10.76 5.44 26.21
CA GLN A 5 -11.82 4.54 26.71
C GLN A 5 -13.19 4.92 26.13
N ALA A 6 -13.76 4.01 25.33
CA ALA A 6 -15.16 3.64 25.43
C ALA A 6 -15.35 2.27 24.76
N LEU A 7 -15.42 1.22 25.59
CA LEU A 7 -15.89 -0.09 25.20
C LEU A 7 -17.43 -0.01 25.07
N ILE A 8 -18.01 -0.39 23.94
CA ILE A 8 -19.43 -0.73 23.86
C ILE A 8 -19.54 -2.13 23.27
N VAL A 9 -19.80 -3.09 24.16
CA VAL A 9 -20.25 -4.44 23.81
C VAL A 9 -21.76 -4.39 23.70
N ALA A 10 -22.30 -4.67 22.52
CA ALA A 10 -23.68 -5.13 22.36
C ALA A 10 -23.74 -6.00 21.10
N ASP A 11 -24.33 -7.17 21.26
CA ASP A 11 -24.40 -8.30 20.34
C ASP A 11 -24.40 -7.99 18.83
N ASN A 12 -23.41 -8.56 18.14
CA ASN A 12 -23.35 -8.93 16.72
C ASN A 12 -23.87 -7.93 15.68
N ALA A 13 -23.05 -6.91 15.42
CA ALA A 13 -22.59 -6.44 14.10
C ALA A 13 -22.21 -4.95 14.23
N LEU A 14 -20.92 -4.67 14.44
CA LEU A 14 -20.42 -3.31 14.68
C LEU A 14 -20.37 -2.53 13.36
N PHE A 15 -21.51 -2.00 12.93
CA PHE A 15 -21.60 -0.91 11.96
C PHE A 15 -21.62 0.42 12.74
N PHE A 16 -20.44 0.99 12.99
CA PHE A 16 -20.31 2.39 13.42
C PHE A 16 -19.96 3.28 12.22
N ALA A 17 -20.96 3.91 11.64
CA ALA A 17 -20.81 5.20 10.97
C ALA A 17 -21.94 6.08 11.51
N PRO A 18 -21.72 7.30 12.05
CA PRO A 18 -21.42 8.53 11.27
C PRO A 18 -20.61 9.60 12.10
N PRO A 19 -20.37 10.90 11.75
CA PRO A 19 -20.94 11.76 10.70
C PRO A 19 -19.93 12.64 9.88
N ILE A 20 -20.31 13.11 8.69
CA ILE A 20 -19.62 14.18 7.89
C ILE A 20 -18.14 13.94 7.44
N PHE A 21 -17.50 12.80 7.75
CA PHE A 21 -16.10 12.51 7.34
C PHE A 21 -15.92 12.11 5.84
N PHE A 22 -16.98 12.24 5.04
CA PHE A 22 -17.01 11.89 3.60
C PHE A 22 -16.36 12.92 2.68
N LEU A 23 -15.68 13.94 3.22
CA LEU A 23 -14.79 14.83 2.45
C LEU A 23 -13.30 14.65 2.76
N ALA A 24 -12.95 13.70 3.64
CA ALA A 24 -11.57 13.42 3.96
C ALA A 24 -10.90 12.56 2.87
N CYS A 25 -9.64 12.87 2.58
CA CYS A 25 -8.72 11.97 1.90
C CYS A 25 -8.71 10.58 2.55
N CYS A 26 -8.23 9.57 1.82
CA CYS A 26 -7.94 8.29 2.47
C CYS A 26 -6.72 8.45 3.39
N PRO A 27 -6.63 7.64 4.47
CA PRO A 27 -5.39 7.51 5.21
C PRO A 27 -4.23 7.09 4.29
N ASP A 28 -3.01 7.30 4.74
CA ASP A 28 -1.82 6.89 4.00
C ASP A 28 -1.89 5.39 3.66
N ASN A 29 -1.34 5.01 2.50
CA ASN A 29 -1.34 3.65 1.98
C ASN A 29 -2.75 3.07 1.68
N GLN A 30 -3.77 3.92 1.48
CA GLN A 30 -5.12 3.50 1.07
C GLN A 30 -5.63 4.28 -0.15
N TRP A 31 -6.57 3.71 -0.90
CA TRP A 31 -7.06 4.28 -2.16
C TRP A 31 -8.54 3.94 -2.45
N GLY A 32 -9.15 4.70 -3.36
CA GLY A 32 -10.50 4.41 -3.86
C GLY A 32 -11.65 4.84 -2.94
N PRO A 33 -12.91 4.69 -3.38
CA PRO A 33 -14.08 5.23 -2.68
C PRO A 33 -14.28 4.66 -1.27
N GLU A 34 -13.84 3.42 -1.06
CA GLU A 34 -13.89 2.70 0.23
C GLU A 34 -12.55 2.75 1.01
N CYS A 35 -11.54 3.49 0.52
CA CYS A 35 -10.19 3.52 1.09
C CYS A 35 -9.61 2.11 1.32
N GLN A 36 -9.57 1.31 0.25
CA GLN A 36 -8.97 -0.02 0.32
C GLN A 36 -7.45 0.08 0.53
N PRO A 37 -6.85 -0.86 1.28
CA PRO A 37 -5.40 -0.88 1.47
C PRO A 37 -4.69 -1.08 0.14
N CYS A 38 -3.59 -0.36 -0.03
CA CYS A 38 -2.69 -0.55 -1.15
C CYS A 38 -2.05 -1.95 -1.08
N PRO A 39 -1.84 -2.61 -2.22
CA PRO A 39 -1.31 -3.95 -2.23
C PRO A 39 0.18 -3.96 -1.82
N GLY A 40 0.58 -4.92 -0.99
CA GLY A 40 1.91 -4.95 -0.36
C GLY A 40 1.79 -5.07 1.16
N ASP A 41 2.65 -4.38 1.90
CA ASP A 41 2.59 -4.30 3.36
C ASP A 41 1.88 -3.00 3.78
N ALA A 42 1.26 -2.99 4.97
CA ALA A 42 0.57 -1.81 5.51
C ALA A 42 1.48 -0.57 5.64
N ASP A 43 2.75 -0.79 6.00
CA ASP A 43 3.75 0.27 6.12
C ASP A 43 4.54 0.51 4.83
N ARG A 44 4.47 -0.43 3.87
CA ARG A 44 5.27 -0.42 2.63
C ARG A 44 4.37 -0.82 1.46
N PRO A 45 3.57 0.12 0.92
CA PRO A 45 2.79 -0.15 -0.28
C PRO A 45 3.74 -0.60 -1.40
N CYS A 46 3.28 -1.54 -2.22
CA CYS A 46 4.06 -2.06 -3.35
C CYS A 46 5.44 -2.62 -2.92
N PHE A 47 5.51 -3.24 -1.73
CA PHE A 47 6.75 -3.75 -1.11
C PHE A 47 7.86 -2.71 -0.95
N GLY A 48 7.49 -1.42 -0.89
CA GLY A 48 8.43 -0.31 -0.81
C GLY A 48 9.27 -0.11 -2.08
N ARG A 49 8.84 -0.68 -3.22
CA ARG A 49 9.51 -0.60 -4.53
C ARG A 49 8.63 0.09 -5.58
N GLY A 50 7.71 0.93 -5.13
CA GLY A 50 6.81 1.68 -5.98
C GLY A 50 5.80 2.51 -5.21
N LYS A 51 4.91 3.16 -5.96
CA LYS A 51 3.82 3.98 -5.43
C LYS A 51 2.46 3.39 -5.79
N CYS A 52 1.50 3.53 -4.90
CA CYS A 52 0.14 3.04 -5.13
C CYS A 52 -0.69 4.10 -5.87
N ASP A 53 -1.39 3.70 -6.93
CA ASP A 53 -2.24 4.60 -7.70
C ASP A 53 -3.48 5.02 -6.90
N GLY A 54 -3.57 6.32 -6.59
CA GLY A 54 -4.65 6.87 -5.78
C GLY A 54 -4.41 6.83 -4.28
N GLU A 55 -3.18 6.54 -3.84
CA GLU A 55 -2.76 6.63 -2.44
C GLU A 55 -3.17 7.96 -1.80
N GLY A 56 -3.84 7.89 -0.65
CA GLY A 56 -4.37 9.04 0.07
C GLY A 56 -5.61 9.68 -0.59
N THR A 57 -6.16 9.08 -1.65
CA THR A 57 -7.30 9.63 -2.39
C THR A 57 -8.45 8.65 -2.48
N ARG A 58 -9.68 9.18 -2.58
CA ARG A 58 -10.87 8.37 -2.87
C ARG A 58 -11.01 7.96 -4.34
N LYS A 59 -9.94 8.07 -5.11
CA LYS A 59 -9.87 7.76 -6.54
C LYS A 59 -8.65 6.88 -6.80
N GLY A 60 -8.41 6.54 -8.06
CA GLY A 60 -7.32 5.66 -8.46
C GLY A 60 -7.75 4.21 -8.60
N THR A 61 -6.79 3.39 -9.02
CA THR A 61 -6.97 1.98 -9.39
C THR A 61 -6.28 1.02 -8.43
N GLY A 62 -5.50 1.53 -7.47
CA GLY A 62 -4.76 0.71 -6.52
C GLY A 62 -3.59 -0.05 -7.12
N LYS A 63 -3.31 0.17 -8.41
CA LYS A 63 -2.20 -0.48 -9.09
C LYS A 63 -0.89 0.11 -8.61
N CYS A 64 0.11 -0.74 -8.44
CA CYS A 64 1.45 -0.31 -8.14
C CYS A 64 2.16 0.23 -9.37
N LYS A 65 2.65 1.47 -9.26
CA LYS A 65 3.62 2.05 -10.17
C LYS A 65 5.03 1.80 -9.63
N CYS A 66 5.69 0.81 -10.20
CA CYS A 66 6.99 0.35 -9.72
C CYS A 66 8.12 1.32 -10.05
N ASP A 67 9.11 1.34 -9.15
CA ASP A 67 10.35 2.04 -9.35
C ASP A 67 11.19 1.41 -10.46
N LYS A 68 12.15 2.18 -10.98
CA LYS A 68 13.01 1.73 -12.06
C LYS A 68 13.77 0.46 -11.65
N GLY A 69 13.70 -0.57 -12.49
CA GLY A 69 14.31 -1.87 -12.22
C GLY A 69 13.38 -2.88 -11.57
N TYR A 70 12.17 -2.47 -11.18
CA TYR A 70 11.13 -3.33 -10.62
C TYR A 70 9.92 -3.41 -11.57
N GLN A 71 9.20 -4.52 -11.52
CA GLN A 71 8.01 -4.77 -12.32
C GLN A 71 7.04 -5.75 -11.64
N GLY A 72 5.86 -5.91 -12.26
CA GLY A 72 4.77 -6.75 -11.78
C GLY A 72 3.82 -6.00 -10.84
N ASN A 73 2.70 -6.64 -10.49
CA ASN A 73 1.60 -6.01 -9.76
C ASN A 73 1.98 -5.51 -8.35
N LEU A 74 3.03 -6.09 -7.76
CA LEU A 74 3.50 -5.80 -6.41
C LEU A 74 4.94 -5.26 -6.39
N CYS A 75 5.53 -4.96 -7.56
CA CYS A 75 6.92 -4.53 -7.68
C CYS A 75 7.95 -5.52 -7.07
N ARG A 76 7.58 -6.81 -7.01
CA ARG A 76 8.42 -7.91 -6.48
C ARG A 76 9.18 -8.69 -7.55
N LYS A 77 9.25 -8.18 -8.78
CA LYS A 77 10.02 -8.80 -9.86
C LYS A 77 10.98 -7.79 -10.43
N CYS A 78 12.17 -8.23 -10.83
CA CYS A 78 13.10 -7.36 -11.54
C CYS A 78 12.63 -7.12 -12.97
N SER A 79 12.78 -5.89 -13.44
CA SER A 79 12.47 -5.48 -14.81
C SER A 79 13.53 -5.98 -15.79
N THR A 80 13.28 -5.81 -17.08
CA THR A 80 14.23 -6.19 -18.14
C THR A 80 15.58 -5.48 -17.93
N ASN A 81 16.67 -6.22 -18.06
CA ASN A 81 18.06 -5.78 -17.80
C ASN A 81 18.42 -5.58 -16.31
N TYR A 82 17.58 -6.06 -15.39
CA TYR A 82 17.89 -6.11 -13.96
C TYR A 82 17.85 -7.56 -13.47
N PHE A 83 18.66 -7.87 -12.47
CA PHE A 83 18.69 -9.18 -11.81
C PHE A 83 18.50 -9.03 -10.31
N ALA A 84 17.98 -10.07 -9.65
CA ALA A 84 17.81 -10.05 -8.21
C ALA A 84 19.18 -10.30 -7.55
N SER A 85 19.76 -9.28 -6.92
CA SER A 85 21.00 -9.41 -6.17
C SER A 85 20.76 -9.91 -4.75
N LEU A 86 19.59 -9.60 -4.20
CA LEU A 86 19.13 -10.08 -2.90
C LEU A 86 17.62 -10.33 -2.97
N GLN A 87 17.17 -11.50 -2.52
CA GLN A 87 15.75 -11.84 -2.46
C GLN A 87 15.44 -12.64 -1.20
N ASN A 88 14.52 -12.11 -0.39
CA ASN A 88 13.93 -12.75 0.77
C ASN A 88 12.40 -12.77 0.61
N GLU A 89 11.67 -13.33 1.58
CA GLU A 89 10.20 -13.40 1.55
C GLU A 89 9.53 -12.01 1.52
N THR A 90 10.15 -11.03 2.17
CA THR A 90 9.61 -9.68 2.36
C THR A 90 10.25 -8.61 1.48
N HIS A 91 11.34 -8.93 0.79
CA HIS A 91 12.15 -7.92 0.12
C HIS A 91 12.94 -8.46 -1.07
N ILE A 92 13.00 -7.67 -2.15
CA ILE A 92 13.84 -7.93 -3.32
C ILE A 92 14.63 -6.69 -3.70
N THR A 93 15.92 -6.88 -3.97
CA THR A 93 16.84 -5.87 -4.49
C THR A 93 17.18 -6.24 -5.92
N CYS A 94 16.95 -5.31 -6.85
CA CYS A 94 17.20 -5.51 -8.27
C CYS A 94 18.34 -4.60 -8.73
N ASP A 95 19.44 -5.22 -9.17
CA ASP A 95 20.63 -4.52 -9.67
C ASP A 95 20.76 -4.63 -11.18
N ASN A 96 21.48 -3.68 -11.78
CA ASN A 96 21.69 -3.62 -13.23
C ASN A 96 23.08 -4.17 -13.60
N PHE A 97 23.17 -4.87 -14.74
CA PHE A 97 24.43 -5.39 -15.29
C PHE A 97 25.50 -4.33 -15.57
N LYS A 98 25.15 -3.03 -15.63
CA LYS A 98 26.12 -1.94 -15.84
C LYS A 98 27.02 -1.63 -14.65
N TYR A 99 26.81 -2.24 -13.50
CA TYR A 99 27.62 -2.03 -12.30
C TYR A 99 28.60 -3.18 -12.00
N TYR A 100 28.89 -4.05 -12.98
CA TYR A 100 29.92 -5.09 -12.93
C TYR A 100 31.06 -4.80 -13.91
#